data_AF-A0A0G1WQ71-F1
#
_entry.id   AF-A0A0G1WQ71-F1
#
_cell.length_a   1.000
_cell.length_b   1.000
_cell.length_c   1.000
_cell.angle_alpha   90.00
_cell.angle_beta   90.00
_cell.angle_gamma   90.00
#
_symmetry.space_group_name_H-M   'P 1'
#
loop_
_entity.id
_entity.type
_entity.pdbx_description
1 polymer ?
#
loop_
_entity_poly.entity_id
_entity_poly.type
_entity_poly.pdbx_seq_one_letter_code
_entity_poly.pdbx_strand_id
1 'polypeptide(L)'
;MEILYTKNAQEKFATLKQFGWRITKTQVKKTIGKPKWIGKSRFGQKTAMSLVDNMHILRVIFNLEDDKIKIITFHIARRGKYESAL
;
A
#
# COMPACT_ATOMS: atom_id res chain seq x y z
N MET A 1 -15.62 2.87 8.65
CA MET A 1 -14.15 2.65 8.65
C MET A 1 -13.44 3.89 8.13
N GLU A 2 -12.71 4.56 9.02
CA GLU A 2 -11.92 5.75 8.71
C GLU A 2 -10.51 5.36 8.23
N ILE A 3 -9.94 6.07 7.24
CA ILE A 3 -8.56 5.84 6.79
C ILE A 3 -7.73 7.08 7.10
N LEU A 4 -6.75 6.90 7.99
CA LEU A 4 -5.79 7.91 8.39
C LEU A 4 -4.45 7.66 7.69
N TYR A 5 -3.80 8.73 7.27
CA TYR A 5 -2.49 8.66 6.62
C TYR A 5 -1.47 9.36 7.51
N THR A 6 -0.41 8.65 7.87
CA THR A 6 0.74 9.26 8.55
C THR A 6 1.41 10.30 7.64
N LYS A 7 2.23 11.19 8.23
CA LYS A 7 3.04 12.16 7.47
C LYS A 7 3.86 11.48 6.37
N ASN A 8 4.55 10.38 6.70
CA ASN A 8 5.30 9.58 5.73
C ASN A 8 4.41 9.09 4.57
N ALA A 9 3.22 8.55 4.86
CA ALA A 9 2.31 8.11 3.82
C ALA A 9 1.80 9.27 2.93
N GLN A 10 1.56 10.45 3.50
CA GLN A 10 1.19 11.63 2.72
C GLN A 10 2.31 12.05 1.76
N GLU A 11 3.56 12.07 2.23
CA GLU A 11 4.73 12.43 1.43
C GLU A 11 4.95 11.45 0.25
N LYS A 12 4.65 10.16 0.44
CA LYS A 12 4.77 9.14 -0.63
C LYS A 12 3.97 9.46 -1.88
N PHE A 13 2.83 10.17 -1.79
CA PHE A 13 2.09 10.59 -2.98
C PHE A 13 2.92 11.51 -3.89
N ALA A 14 3.59 12.51 -3.30
CA ALA A 14 4.43 13.43 -4.04
C ALA A 14 5.69 12.74 -4.57
N THR A 15 6.35 11.94 -3.73
CA THR A 15 7.57 11.20 -4.11
C THR A 15 7.29 10.25 -5.26
N LEU A 16 6.23 9.43 -5.20
CA LEU A 16 5.92 8.50 -6.28
C LEU A 16 5.53 9.23 -7.57
N LYS A 17 4.84 10.36 -7.48
CA LYS A 17 4.52 11.20 -8.64
C LYS A 17 5.78 11.72 -9.34
N GLN A 18 6.80 12.13 -8.59
CA GLN A 18 8.10 12.54 -9.14
C GLN A 18 8.79 11.40 -9.91
N PHE A 19 8.61 10.15 -9.47
CA PHE A 19 9.09 8.96 -10.16
C PHE A 19 8.14 8.44 -11.27
N GLY A 20 7.14 9.22 -11.67
CA GLY A 20 6.20 8.86 -12.75
C GLY A 20 4.98 8.04 -12.31
N TRP A 21 4.85 7.70 -11.02
CA TRP A 21 3.76 6.90 -10.49
C TRP A 21 2.66 7.76 -9.86
N ARG A 22 1.55 7.95 -10.57
CA ARG A 22 0.38 8.67 -10.04
C ARG A 22 -0.50 7.73 -9.22
N ILE A 23 -0.24 7.66 -7.93
CA ILE A 23 -1.07 6.91 -6.97
C ILE A 23 -2.04 7.86 -6.27
N THR A 24 -3.30 7.44 -6.11
CA THR A 24 -4.37 8.22 -5.48
C THR A 24 -4.81 7.60 -4.16
N LYS A 25 -5.42 8.40 -3.27
CA LYS A 25 -6.06 7.90 -2.05
C LYS A 25 -7.14 6.84 -2.37
N THR A 26 -7.84 6.99 -3.48
CA THR A 26 -8.83 6.01 -3.96
C THR A 26 -8.17 4.67 -4.32
N GLN A 27 -7.02 4.68 -5.00
CA GLN A 27 -6.28 3.44 -5.27
C GLN A 27 -5.79 2.78 -3.97
N VAL A 28 -5.22 3.55 -3.04
CA VAL A 28 -4.81 3.01 -1.73
C VAL A 28 -6.00 2.39 -0.99
N LYS A 29 -7.14 3.09 -0.94
CA LYS A 29 -8.38 2.57 -0.33
C LYS A 29 -8.86 1.28 -1.00
N LYS A 30 -8.88 1.24 -2.34
CA LYS A 30 -9.24 0.03 -3.11
C LYS A 30 -8.30 -1.13 -2.80
N THR A 31 -6.99 -0.88 -2.76
CA THR A 31 -5.99 -1.92 -2.45
C THR A 31 -6.20 -2.53 -1.08
N ILE A 32 -6.61 -1.75 -0.08
CA ILE A 32 -6.87 -2.28 1.26
C ILE A 32 -8.22 -2.98 1.34
N GLY A 33 -9.25 -2.45 0.67
CA GLY A 33 -10.61 -3.00 0.71
C GLY A 33 -10.79 -4.27 -0.14
N LYS A 34 -10.09 -4.37 -1.26
CA LYS A 34 -10.10 -5.55 -2.14
C LYS A 34 -8.69 -5.85 -2.64
N PRO A 35 -7.79 -6.29 -1.74
CA PRO A 35 -6.44 -6.65 -2.12
C PRO A 35 -6.46 -7.85 -3.04
N LYS A 36 -5.52 -7.88 -3.99
CA LYS A 36 -5.20 -9.11 -4.69
C LYS A 36 -4.40 -10.05 -3.79
N TRP A 37 -3.58 -9.49 -2.91
CA TRP A 37 -2.79 -10.24 -1.93
C TRP A 37 -2.68 -9.51 -0.60
N ILE A 38 -2.62 -10.30 0.47
CA ILE A 38 -2.43 -9.82 1.85
C ILE A 38 -1.17 -10.44 2.44
N GLY A 39 -0.58 -9.78 3.43
CA GLY A 39 0.61 -10.32 4.10
C GLY A 39 1.00 -9.51 5.32
N LYS A 40 2.23 -9.72 5.78
CA LYS A 40 2.85 -8.95 6.86
C LYS A 40 4.16 -8.31 6.41
N SER A 41 4.52 -7.18 7.01
CA SER A 41 5.84 -6.59 6.88
C SER A 41 6.85 -7.37 7.73
N ARG A 42 8.15 -7.10 7.55
CA ARG A 42 9.22 -7.66 8.41
C ARG A 42 9.02 -7.30 9.89
N PHE A 43 8.28 -6.24 10.18
CA PHE A 43 7.98 -5.77 11.53
C PHE A 43 6.57 -6.16 11.99
N GLY A 44 5.92 -7.12 11.32
CA GLY A 44 4.62 -7.67 11.71
C GLY A 44 3.39 -6.83 11.32
N GLN A 45 3.56 -5.65 10.70
CA GLN A 45 2.45 -4.80 10.26
C GLN A 45 1.68 -5.45 9.10
N LYS A 46 0.38 -5.16 8.95
CA LYS A 46 -0.40 -5.71 7.85
C LYS A 46 0.00 -5.09 6.52
N THR A 47 -0.04 -5.89 5.46
CA THR A 47 0.16 -5.40 4.10
C THR A 47 -0.95 -5.85 3.17
N ALA A 48 -1.35 -4.95 2.27
CA ALA A 48 -2.28 -5.20 1.19
C ALA A 48 -1.62 -4.82 -0.13
N MET A 49 -1.83 -5.64 -1.17
CA MET A 49 -1.18 -5.49 -2.45
C MET A 49 -2.19 -5.59 -3.60
N SER A 50 -1.96 -4.80 -4.65
CA SER A 50 -2.75 -4.84 -5.88
C SER A 50 -1.85 -4.54 -7.07
N LEU A 51 -2.26 -4.99 -8.27
CA LEU A 51 -1.56 -4.62 -9.49
C LEU A 51 -1.73 -3.12 -9.78
N VAL A 52 -0.64 -2.48 -10.22
CA VAL A 52 -0.69 -1.17 -10.88
C VAL A 52 -0.67 -1.36 -12.39
N ASP A 53 0.15 -2.30 -12.86
CA ASP A 53 0.21 -2.75 -14.25
C ASP A 53 0.64 -4.23 -14.30
N ASN A 54 1.00 -4.73 -15.48
CA ASN A 54 1.39 -6.12 -15.69
C ASN A 54 2.70 -6.52 -15.00
N MET A 55 3.57 -5.56 -14.66
CA MET A 55 4.91 -5.75 -14.09
C MET A 55 5.06 -5.20 -12.67
N HIS A 56 4.14 -4.35 -12.21
CA HIS A 56 4.25 -3.62 -10.95
C HIS A 56 3.04 -3.79 -10.04
N ILE A 57 3.31 -3.82 -8.74
CA ILE A 57 2.31 -3.83 -7.67
C ILE A 57 2.40 -2.56 -6.83
N LEU A 58 1.27 -2.15 -6.30
CA LEU A 58 1.17 -1.21 -5.18
C LEU A 58 1.12 -2.04 -3.90
N ARG A 59 2.11 -1.85 -3.03
CA ARG A 59 2.15 -2.44 -1.69
C ARG A 59 1.87 -1.38 -0.65
N VAL A 60 0.79 -1.58 0.11
CA VAL A 60 0.36 -0.70 1.19
C VAL A 60 0.63 -1.37 2.53
N ILE A 61 1.29 -0.67 3.45
CA ILE A 61 1.57 -1.12 4.82
C ILE A 61 0.70 -0.30 5.76
N PHE A 62 -0.06 -0.98 6.61
CA PHE A 62 -1.03 -0.34 7.50
C PHE A 62 -1.19 -1.10 8.81
N ASN A 63 -1.68 -0.37 9.81
CA ASN A 63 -2.17 -0.93 11.06
C ASN A 63 -3.69 -0.82 11.12
N LEU A 64 -4.31 -1.76 11.83
CA LEU A 64 -5.69 -1.66 12.27
C LEU A 64 -5.64 -1.22 13.74
N GLU A 65 -6.23 -0.07 14.03
CA GLU A 65 -6.37 0.49 15.38
C GLU A 65 -7.88 0.71 15.56
N ASP A 66 -8.54 -0.17 16.31
CA ASP A 66 -10.00 -0.23 16.48
C ASP A 66 -10.75 -0.19 15.13
N ASP A 67 -11.56 0.85 14.90
CA ASP A 67 -12.35 1.06 13.67
C ASP A 67 -11.61 1.87 12.58
N LYS A 68 -10.31 2.09 12.76
CA LYS A 68 -9.48 2.93 11.90
C LYS A 68 -8.39 2.13 11.20
N ILE A 69 -8.17 2.44 9.92
CA ILE A 69 -6.99 2.01 9.19
C ILE A 69 -5.96 3.14 9.20
N LYS A 70 -4.78 2.87 9.73
CA LYS A 70 -3.66 3.81 9.70
C LYS A 70 -2.64 3.40 8.66
N ILE A 71 -2.53 4.18 7.59
CA ILE A 71 -1.55 3.98 6.52
C ILE A 71 -0.19 4.47 6.99
N ILE A 72 0.73 3.53 7.16
CA ILE A 72 2.10 3.80 7.58
C ILE A 72 2.94 4.26 6.38
N THR A 73 2.86 3.51 5.27
CA THR A 73 3.55 3.85 4.02
C THR A 73 3.03 2.99 2.87
N PHE A 74 3.40 3.35 1.64
CA PHE A 74 3.18 2.54 0.46
C PHE A 74 4.26 2.79 -0.59
N HIS A 75 4.46 1.82 -1.48
CA HIS A 75 5.44 1.90 -2.56
C HIS A 75 5.04 1.02 -3.73
N ILE A 76 5.67 1.28 -4.88
CA ILE A 76 5.62 0.41 -6.05
C ILE A 76 6.74 -0.62 -5.94
N ALA A 77 6.43 -1.86 -6.30
CA ALA A 77 7.40 -2.93 -6.41
C ALA A 77 7.20 -3.70 -7.71
N ARG A 78 8.28 -4.31 -8.23
CA ARG A 78 8.14 -5.30 -9.30
C ARG A 78 7.40 -6.52 -8.79
N ARG A 79 6.61 -7.13 -9.67
CA ARG A 79 5.97 -8.43 -9.43
C ARG A 79 7.01 -9.51 -9.13
N GLY A 80 6.59 -10.58 -8.48
CA GLY A 80 7.47 -11.64 -7.97
C GLY A 80 8.27 -11.27 -6.71
N LYS A 81 8.52 -9.97 -6.44
CA LYS A 81 9.33 -9.56 -5.27
C LYS A 81 8.67 -9.84 -3.92
N TYR A 82 7.36 -9.66 -3.85
CA TYR A 82 6.57 -9.87 -2.63
C TYR A 82 5.41 -10.85 -2.84
N GLU A 83 5.19 -11.28 -4.08
CA GLU A 83 4.20 -12.31 -4.42
C GLU A 83 4.73 -13.72 -4.08
N SER A 84 6.04 -13.91 -4.00
CA SER A 84 6.68 -15.18 -3.66
C SER A 84 6.68 -15.51 -2.16
N ALA A 85 6.31 -14.55 -1.31
CA ALA A 85 6.23 -14.70 0.15
C ALA A 85 4.77 -14.84 0.63
N LEU A 86 3.87 -15.24 -0.27
CA LEU A 86 2.46 -15.50 -0.02
C LEU A 86 2.20 -16.97 0.23
#